data_AF-A0A9D9ZZL2-F1
#
_entry.id   AF-A0A9D9ZZL2-F1
#
_cell.length_a   1.000
_cell.length_b   1.000
_cell.length_c   1.000
_cell.angle_alpha   90.00
_cell.angle_beta   90.00
_cell.angle_gamma   90.00
#
_symmetry.space_group_name_H-M   'P 1'
#
loop_
_entity.id
_entity.type
_entity.pdbx_description
1 polymer ?
#
loop_
_entity_poly.entity_id
_entity_poly.type
_entity_poly.pdbx_seq_one_letter_code
_entity_poly.pdbx_strand_id
1 'polypeptide(L)' 'GGFVFFSHQIGSFMGVWLGGFLYDKTGSYDIVWYIAIALGVMAALVNLPVKETSIVRNKPAPALQNA' A
#
# COMPACT_ATOMS: atom_id res chain seq x y z
N GLY A 1 -2.33 -16.53 -2.70
CA GLY A 1 -2.28 -15.06 -2.89
C GLY A 1 -3.32 -14.49 -3.84
N GLY A 2 -4.24 -15.27 -4.44
CA GLY A 2 -5.21 -14.74 -5.42
C GLY A 2 -6.25 -13.77 -4.84
N PHE A 3 -6.74 -14.03 -3.63
CA PHE A 3 -7.75 -13.19 -2.97
C PHE A 3 -7.22 -11.78 -2.65
N VAL A 4 -5.97 -11.70 -2.17
CA VAL A 4 -5.29 -10.43 -1.90
C VAL A 4 -5.14 -9.63 -3.20
N PHE A 5 -4.69 -10.27 -4.27
CA PHE A 5 -4.52 -9.61 -5.57
C PHE A 5 -5.85 -9.13 -6.17
N PHE A 6 -6.90 -9.94 -6.06
CA PHE A 6 -8.25 -9.57 -6.49
C PHE A 6 -8.80 -8.37 -5.70
N SER A 7 -8.68 -8.39 -4.36
CA SER A 7 -9.09 -7.24 -3.53
C SER A 7 -8.33 -5.96 -3.88
N HIS A 8 -7.06 -6.10 -4.29
CA HIS A 8 -6.24 -4.96 -4.70
C HIS A 8 -6.74 -4.35 -6.01
N GLN A 9 -7.07 -5.18 -7.00
CA GLN A 9 -7.63 -4.69 -8.28
C GLN A 9 -8.98 -4.00 -8.10
N ILE A 10 -9.85 -4.56 -7.25
CA ILE A 10 -11.13 -3.93 -6.90
C ILE A 10 -10.90 -2.58 -6.21
N GLY A 11 -9.98 -2.53 -5.24
CA GLY A 11 -9.64 -1.29 -4.53
C GLY A 11 -9.14 -0.19 -5.47
N SER A 12 -8.24 -0.52 -6.41
CA SER A 12 -7.73 0.42 -7.40
C SER A 12 -8.82 0.95 -8.33
N PHE A 13 -9.73 0.08 -8.79
CA PHE A 13 -10.87 0.51 -9.61
C PHE A 13 -11.81 1.44 -8.84
N MET A 14 -12.20 1.05 -7.62
CA MET A 14 -13.09 1.85 -6.78
C MET A 14 -12.49 3.19 -6.39
N GLY A 15 -11.18 3.27 -6.13
CA GLY A 15 -10.49 4.51 -5.79
C GLY A 15 -10.55 5.54 -6.91
N VAL A 16 -10.24 5.14 -8.15
CA VAL A 16 -10.27 6.04 -9.30
C VAL A 16 -11.71 6.42 -9.66
N TRP A 17 -12.64 5.45 -9.66
CA TRP A 17 -14.05 5.70 -9.96
C TRP A 17 -14.70 6.66 -8.96
N LEU A 18 -14.44 6.48 -7.65
CA LEU A 18 -14.95 7.36 -6.61
C LEU A 18 -14.34 8.77 -6.74
N GLY A 19 -13.07 8.88 -7.09
CA GLY A 19 -12.42 10.17 -7.36
C GLY A 19 -13.12 10.95 -8.50
N GLY A 20 -13.42 10.28 -9.61
CA GLY A 20 -14.18 10.86 -10.72
C GLY A 20 -15.61 11.24 -10.34
N PHE A 21 -16.32 10.35 -9.63
CA PHE A 21 -17.70 10.61 -9.19
C PHE A 21 -17.80 11.81 -8.23
N LEU A 22 -16.86 11.92 -7.28
CA LEU A 22 -16.83 13.03 -6.33
C LEU A 22 -16.47 14.36 -7.02
N TYR A 23 -15.58 14.31 -8.00
CA TYR A 23 -15.29 15.46 -8.85
C TYR A 23 -16.51 15.89 -9.67
N ASP A 24 -17.20 14.96 -10.33
CA ASP A 24 -18.42 15.27 -11.10
C ASP A 24 -19.53 15.88 -10.25
N LYS A 25 -19.63 15.47 -8.98
CA LYS A 25 -20.65 15.98 -8.04
C LYS A 25 -20.35 17.36 -7.47
N THR A 26 -19.08 17.69 -7.26
CA THR A 26 -18.68 18.91 -6.55
C THR A 26 -17.97 19.94 -7.42
N GLY A 27 -17.52 19.54 -8.62
CA GLY A 27 -16.73 20.37 -9.53
C GLY A 27 -15.33 20.70 -9.00
N SER A 28 -14.91 20.15 -7.85
CA SER A 28 -13.60 20.42 -7.23
C SER A 28 -12.90 19.13 -6.81
N TYR A 29 -11.57 19.15 -6.82
CA TYR A 29 -10.72 18.06 -6.36
C TYR A 29 -10.43 18.09 -4.86
N ASP A 30 -10.89 19.11 -4.12
CA ASP A 30 -10.58 19.26 -2.69
C ASP A 30 -11.00 18.03 -1.88
N ILE A 31 -12.17 17.46 -2.18
CA ILE A 31 -12.66 16.25 -1.51
C ILE A 31 -11.77 15.04 -1.80
N VAL A 32 -11.30 14.90 -3.04
CA VAL A 32 -10.38 13.82 -3.44
C VAL A 32 -9.06 13.95 -2.68
N TRP A 33 -8.55 15.17 -2.54
CA TRP A 33 -7.37 15.48 -1.74
C TRP A 33 -7.56 15.13 -0.26
N TYR A 34 -8.69 15.50 0.35
CA TYR A 34 -8.97 15.13 1.74
C TYR A 34 -9.08 13.62 1.95
N ILE A 35 -9.68 12.89 1.00
CA ILE A 35 -9.73 11.42 1.04
C ILE A 35 -8.33 10.83 0.93
N ALA A 36 -7.49 11.34 0.02
CA ALA A 36 -6.10 10.89 -0.12
C ALA A 36 -5.30 11.10 1.17
N ILE A 37 -5.45 12.27 1.82
CA ILE A 37 -4.83 12.56 3.12
C ILE A 37 -5.32 11.57 4.18
N ALA A 38 -6.64 11.37 4.29
CA ALA A 38 -7.22 10.46 5.29
C ALA A 38 -6.75 9.01 5.10
N LEU A 39 -6.67 8.53 3.86
CA LEU A 39 -6.14 7.20 3.54
C LEU A 39 -4.66 7.07 3.88
N GLY A 40 -3.84 8.09 3.59
CA GLY A 40 -2.43 8.12 3.96
C GLY A 40 -2.22 8.07 5.47
N VAL A 41 -3.02 8.82 6.22
CA VAL A 41 -2.99 8.79 7.70
C VAL A 41 -3.41 7.42 8.23
N MET A 42 -4.49 6.82 7.70
CA MET A 42 -4.86 5.44 8.09
C MET A 42 -3.75 4.44 7.78
N ALA A 43 -3.13 4.51 6.60
CA ALA A 43 -2.03 3.63 6.22
C ALA A 43 -0.84 3.77 7.16
N ALA A 44 -0.50 5.00 7.57
CA ALA A 44 0.54 5.26 8.56
C ALA A 44 0.18 4.67 9.92
N LEU A 45 -1.04 4.93 10.43
CA LEU A 45 -1.51 4.41 11.71
C LEU A 45 -1.53 2.87 11.75
N VAL A 46 -1.93 2.22 10.66
CA VAL A 46 -1.90 0.77 10.52
C VAL A 46 -0.47 0.24 10.44
N ASN A 47 0.48 1.01 9.89
CA ASN A 47 1.90 0.66 9.86
C ASN A 47 2.63 0.88 11.19
N LEU A 48 2.21 1.83 12.02
CA LEU A 48 2.88 2.11 13.32
C LEU A 48 3.08 0.88 14.23
N PRO A 49 2.12 -0.04 14.39
CA PRO A 49 2.31 -1.25 15.20
C PRO A 49 3.09 -2.37 14.49
N VAL A 50 3.44 -2.21 13.21
CA VAL A 50 4.19 -3.23 12.45
C VAL A 50 5.62 -3.30 12.97
N LYS A 51 5.92 -4.35 13.72
CA LYS A 51 7.29 -4.72 14.09
C LYS A 51 7.92 -5.50 12.94
N GLU A 52 8.74 -4.82 12.15
CA GLU A 52 9.60 -5.48 11.16
C GLU A 52 10.66 -6.31 11.89
N THR A 53 10.44 -7.62 11.98
CA THR A 53 11.50 -8.55 12.36
C THR A 53 12.51 -8.54 11.22
N SER A 54 13.72 -8.06 11.50
CA SER A 54 14.82 -8.09 10.54
C SER A 54 14.98 -9.52 10.05
N ILE A 55 14.75 -9.76 8.76
CA ILE A 55 15.06 -11.04 8.15
C ILE A 55 16.57 -11.20 8.33
N VAL A 56 16.99 -12.10 9.23
CA VAL A 56 18.39 -12.47 9.39
C VAL A 56 18.81 -13.09 8.07
N ARG A 57 19.39 -12.28 7.18
CA ARG A 57 20.00 -12.77 5.96
C ARG A 57 21.21 -13.58 6.41
N ASN A 58 21.04 -14.90 6.52
CA ASN A 58 22.17 -15.80 6.72
C ASN A 58 23.14 -15.51 5.57
N LYS A 59 24.29 -14.90 5.88
CA LYS A 59 25.35 -14.73 4.87
C LYS A 59 25.70 -16.14 4.40
N PRO A 60 25.66 -16.45 3.09
CA PRO A 60 26.16 -17.72 2.63
C PRO A 60 27.61 -17.85 3.11
N ALA A 61 27.92 -18.97 3.77
CA ALA A 61 29.26 -19.25 4.26
C ALA A 61 30.25 -19.06 3.09
N PRO A 62 31.40 -18.38 3.30
CA PRO A 62 32.42 -18.30 2.27
C PRO A 62 32.72 -19.72 1.82
N ALA A 63 32.56 -19.98 0.52
CA ALA A 63 32.92 -21.25 -0.07
C ALA A 63 34.39 -21.48 0.28
N LEU A 64 34.64 -22.41 1.20
CA LEU A 64 35.99 -22.88 1.49
C LEU A 64 36.47 -23.58 0.21
N GLN A 65 37.14 -22.81 -0.63
CA GLN A 65 38.54 -23.02 -0.94
C GLN A 65 38.97 -24.49 -0.86
N ASN A 66 38.61 -25.27 -1.88
CA ASN A 66 39.38 -26.46 -2.23
C ASN A 66 40.37 -26.04 -3.32
N ALA A 67 41.49 -25.49 -2.85
CA ALA A 67 42.76 -25.47 -3.56
C ALA A 67 43.49 -26.79 -3.27
#